data_AF-A0NWS1-F1
#
_entry.id   AF-A0NWS1-F1
#
_cell.length_a   1.000
_cell.length_b   1.000
_cell.length_c   1.000
_cell.angle_alpha   90.00
_cell.angle_beta   90.00
_cell.angle_gamma   90.00
#
_symmetry.space_group_name_H-M   'P 1'
#
loop_
_entity.id
_entity.type
_entity.pdbx_description
1 polymer ?
#
loop_
_entity_poly.entity_id
_entity_poly.type
_entity_poly.pdbx_seq_one_letter_code
_entity_poly.pdbx_strand_id
1 'polypeptide(L)'
;MNKDKIDSASKTVRTGDVLTIGLERRILVLKILALGSRRGPYEEARKLYEDLSPPPPPKDAPPPAAPAQRDAGAGRPTKRERRKIDAFRSGD
;
A
#
# COMPACT_ATOMS: atom_id res chain seq x y z
N MET A 1 -1.32 2.04 24.69
CA MET A 1 -1.36 0.67 25.23
C MET A 1 -2.44 0.63 26.27
N ASN A 2 -3.36 -0.34 26.23
CA ASN A 2 -4.46 -0.48 27.19
C ASN A 2 -5.27 0.81 27.39
N LYS A 3 -5.58 1.52 26.30
CA LYS A 3 -6.26 2.84 26.23
C LYS A 3 -5.46 4.05 26.73
N ASP A 4 -4.28 3.85 27.31
CA ASP A 4 -3.39 4.94 27.70
C ASP A 4 -2.40 5.29 26.59
N LYS A 5 -2.14 6.60 26.42
CA LYS A 5 -1.07 7.08 25.53
C LYS A 5 0.29 6.71 26.12
N ILE A 6 1.19 6.22 25.27
CA ILE A 6 2.57 5.90 25.65
C ILE A 6 3.48 6.95 25.02
N ASP A 7 4.34 7.53 25.84
CA ASP A 7 5.32 8.56 25.51
C ASP A 7 6.75 8.01 25.40
N SER A 8 7.06 6.94 26.12
CA SER A 8 8.37 6.29 26.11
C SER A 8 8.41 5.00 25.29
N ALA A 9 9.43 4.86 24.45
CA ALA A 9 9.70 3.65 23.67
C ALA A 9 10.22 2.47 24.52
N SER A 10 10.68 2.70 25.75
CA SER A 10 11.19 1.65 26.65
C SER A 10 10.10 0.96 27.48
N LYS A 11 8.82 1.31 27.29
CA LYS A 11 7.71 0.71 28.00
C LYS A 11 7.67 -0.80 27.74
N THR A 12 7.76 -1.60 28.80
CA THR A 12 7.66 -3.06 28.70
C THR A 12 6.25 -3.49 28.30
N VAL A 13 6.17 -4.36 27.31
CA VAL A 13 4.94 -5.02 26.85
C VAL A 13 4.77 -6.40 27.47
N ARG A 14 3.53 -6.79 27.73
CA ARG A 14 3.16 -8.07 28.33
C ARG A 14 2.09 -8.77 27.50
N THR A 15 1.96 -10.08 27.71
CA THR A 15 0.85 -10.84 27.14
C THR A 15 -0.48 -10.32 27.71
N GLY A 16 -1.49 -10.24 26.85
CA GLY A 16 -2.79 -9.64 27.16
C GLY A 16 -2.89 -8.14 26.91
N ASP A 17 -1.77 -7.43 26.71
CA ASP A 17 -1.81 -6.00 26.40
C ASP A 17 -2.47 -5.73 25.04
N VAL A 18 -3.18 -4.62 24.95
CA VAL A 18 -3.78 -4.13 23.71
C VAL A 18 -3.01 -2.91 23.21
N LEU A 19 -2.43 -3.06 22.02
CA LEU A 19 -1.69 -2.02 21.31
C LEU A 19 -2.59 -1.35 20.28
N THR A 20 -2.71 -0.03 20.39
CA THR A 20 -3.36 0.82 19.38
C THR A 20 -2.29 1.56 18.62
N ILE A 21 -2.13 1.26 17.33
CA ILE A 21 -1.09 1.81 16.46
C ILE A 21 -1.78 2.60 15.35
N GLY A 22 -1.50 3.90 15.27
CA GLY A 22 -1.93 4.74 14.15
C GLY A 22 -0.96 4.60 12.98
N LEU A 23 -1.44 4.15 11.83
CA LEU A 23 -0.74 4.24 10.54
C LEU A 23 -1.41 5.32 9.69
N GLU A 24 -0.71 5.81 8.67
CA GLU A 24 -1.21 6.88 7.78
C GLU A 24 -2.62 6.65 7.23
N ARG A 25 -2.97 5.38 6.94
CA ARG A 25 -4.22 5.01 6.27
C ARG A 25 -5.17 4.13 7.09
N ARG A 26 -4.76 3.68 8.28
CA ARG A 26 -5.57 2.80 9.14
C ARG A 26 -5.09 2.82 10.60
N ILE A 27 -5.99 2.47 11.50
CA ILE A 27 -5.66 2.21 12.91
C ILE A 27 -5.61 0.70 13.10
N LEU A 28 -4.53 0.20 13.73
CA LEU A 28 -4.41 -1.19 14.16
C LEU A 28 -4.71 -1.28 15.65
N VAL A 29 -5.51 -2.27 16.03
CA VAL A 29 -5.75 -2.62 17.44
C VAL A 29 -5.36 -4.09 17.58
N LEU A 30 -4.22 -4.35 18.22
CA LEU A 30 -3.64 -5.69 18.32
C LEU A 30 -3.57 -6.10 19.78
N LYS A 31 -4.11 -7.29 20.11
CA LYS A 31 -3.96 -7.88 21.43
C LYS A 31 -2.78 -8.85 21.42
N ILE A 32 -1.84 -8.68 22.34
CA ILE A 32 -0.65 -9.54 22.43
C ILE A 32 -1.05 -10.88 23.04
N LEU A 33 -0.79 -11.98 22.33
CA LEU A 33 -1.01 -13.35 22.81
C LEU A 33 0.27 -13.96 23.39
N ALA A 34 1.42 -13.70 22.74
CA ALA A 34 2.72 -14.20 23.16
C ALA A 34 3.84 -13.21 22.78
N LEU A 35 4.98 -13.32 23.46
CA LEU A 35 6.18 -12.55 23.14
C LEU A 35 7.07 -13.34 22.18
N GLY A 36 7.54 -12.69 21.12
CA GLY A 36 8.48 -13.29 20.17
C GLY A 36 9.90 -13.31 20.74
N SER A 37 10.63 -14.39 20.51
CA SER A 37 12.06 -14.48 20.84
C SER A 37 12.95 -13.73 19.84
N ARG A 38 12.48 -13.59 18.60
CA ARG A 38 13.16 -12.89 17.51
C ARG A 38 12.17 -12.36 16.48
N ARG A 39 12.68 -11.55 15.55
CA ARG A 39 11.93 -11.18 14.34
C ARG A 39 11.93 -12.36 13.36
N GLY A 40 10.73 -12.83 12.99
CA GLY A 40 10.52 -13.99 12.12
C GLY A 40 9.63 -13.69 10.91
N PRO A 41 9.30 -14.71 10.10
CA PRO A 41 8.38 -14.60 8.98
C PRO A 41 6.95 -14.28 9.42
N TYR A 42 6.12 -13.82 8.47
CA TYR A 42 4.74 -13.42 8.73
C TYR A 42 3.91 -14.49 9.45
N GLU A 43 3.98 -15.75 8.99
CA GLU A 43 3.19 -16.86 9.54
C GLU A 43 3.48 -17.15 11.01
N GLU A 44 4.72 -16.93 11.45
CA GLU A 44 5.12 -17.08 12.85
C GLU A 44 4.68 -15.85 13.67
N ALA A 45 4.96 -14.65 13.16
CA ALA A 45 4.64 -13.40 13.84
C ALA A 45 3.12 -13.20 14.03
N ARG A 46 2.30 -13.63 13.06
CA ARG A 46 0.83 -13.52 13.12
C ARG A 46 0.23 -14.29 14.30
N LYS A 47 0.87 -15.35 14.77
CA LYS A 47 0.40 -16.14 15.92
C LYS A 47 0.64 -15.45 17.27
N LEU A 48 1.48 -14.43 17.31
CA LEU A 48 1.84 -13.70 18.54
C LEU A 48 0.81 -12.66 18.95
N TYR A 49 -0.16 -12.35 18.08
CA TYR A 49 -1.19 -11.35 18.35
C TYR A 49 -2.54 -11.73 17.73
N GLU A 50 -3.60 -11.12 18.25
CA GLU A 50 -4.95 -11.15 17.70
C GLU A 50 -5.27 -9.76 17.13
N ASP A 51 -5.74 -9.71 15.88
CA ASP A 51 -6.14 -8.45 15.21
C ASP A 51 -7.60 -8.10 15.56
N LEU A 52 -7.76 -7.04 16.33
CA LEU A 52 -9.05 -6.45 16.73
C LEU A 52 -9.31 -5.13 15.99
N SER A 53 -8.56 -4.85 14.92
CA SER A 53 -8.69 -3.61 14.19
C SER A 53 -10.07 -3.47 13.53
N PRO A 54 -10.66 -2.26 13.55
CA PRO A 54 -11.88 -2.01 12.81
C PRO A 54 -11.63 -2.22 11.32
N PRO A 55 -12.65 -2.64 10.54
CA PRO A 55 -12.50 -2.79 9.11
C PRO A 55 -11.99 -1.47 8.50
N PRO A 56 -11.06 -1.53 7.53
CA PRO A 56 -10.55 -0.33 6.89
C PRO A 56 -11.72 0.45 6.30
N PRO A 57 -11.71 1.80 6.38
CA PRO A 57 -12.76 2.61 5.78
C PRO A 57 -12.88 2.24 4.30
N PRO A 58 -14.11 2.17 3.76
CA PRO A 58 -14.30 1.90 2.35
C PRO A 58 -13.50 2.91 1.55
N LYS A 59 -12.81 2.42 0.51
CA LYS A 59 -12.16 3.30 -0.46
C LYS A 59 -13.28 3.89 -1.30
N ASP A 60 -13.92 4.95 -0.79
CA ASP A 60 -14.94 5.70 -1.53
C ASP A 60 -14.33 6.47 -2.72
N ALA A 61 -13.00 6.51 -2.80
CA ALA A 61 -12.30 6.99 -3.98
C ALA A 61 -12.59 6.04 -5.16
N PRO A 62 -13.20 6.54 -6.25
CA PRO A 62 -13.28 5.76 -7.47
C PRO A 62 -11.88 5.30 -7.87
N PRO A 63 -11.75 4.08 -8.45
CA PRO A 63 -10.46 3.64 -8.97
C PRO A 63 -9.90 4.74 -9.88
N PRO A 64 -8.57 4.94 -9.90
CA PRO A 64 -7.97 5.91 -10.80
C PRO A 64 -8.51 5.67 -12.21
N ALA A 65 -8.85 6.75 -12.91
CA ALA A 65 -9.38 6.66 -14.26
C ALA A 65 -8.50 5.72 -15.07
N ALA A 66 -9.14 4.81 -15.81
CA ALA A 66 -8.41 3.89 -16.67
C ALA A 66 -7.43 4.70 -17.54
N PRO A 67 -6.20 4.22 -17.75
CA PRO A 67 -5.27 4.90 -18.63
C PRO A 67 -5.96 5.14 -19.98
N ALA A 68 -5.78 6.33 -20.56
CA ALA A 68 -6.40 6.69 -21.82
C ALA A 68 -6.07 5.61 -22.86
N GLN A 69 -7.11 4.89 -23.30
CA GLN A 69 -6.98 3.82 -24.28
C GLN A 69 -6.71 4.47 -25.62
N ARG A 70 -5.53 4.21 -26.19
CA ARG A 70 -5.18 4.63 -27.54
C ARG A 70 -5.24 3.41 -28.45
N ASP A 71 -5.73 3.61 -29.66
CA ASP A 71 -5.69 2.56 -30.67
C ASP A 71 -4.23 2.13 -30.92
N ALA A 72 -4.04 0.84 -31.18
CA ALA A 72 -2.73 0.30 -31.51
C ALA A 72 -2.17 1.03 -32.75
N GLY A 73 -1.08 1.78 -32.57
CA GLY A 73 -0.46 2.58 -33.63
C GLY A 73 -0.77 4.08 -33.58
N ALA A 74 -1.68 4.56 -32.72
CA ALA A 74 -2.04 5.98 -32.57
C ALA A 74 -0.97 6.82 -31.82
N GLY A 75 0.29 6.43 -31.92
CA GLY A 75 1.41 7.11 -31.26
C GLY A 75 2.55 7.30 -32.23
N ARG A 76 3.60 6.50 -32.08
CA ARG A 76 4.80 6.59 -32.91
C ARG A 76 4.46 6.24 -34.36
N PRO A 77 4.74 7.14 -35.33
CA PRO A 77 4.52 6.84 -36.74
C PRO A 77 5.22 5.56 -37.18
N THR A 78 4.50 4.72 -37.91
CA THR A 78 5.05 3.55 -38.58
C THR A 78 6.17 3.99 -39.54
N LYS A 79 7.05 3.06 -39.95
CA LYS A 79 8.13 3.37 -40.91
C LYS A 79 7.58 3.97 -42.21
N ARG A 80 6.40 3.56 -42.65
CA ARG A 80 5.73 4.08 -43.86
C ARG A 80 5.26 5.52 -43.65
N GLU A 81 4.60 5.81 -42.54
CA GLU A 81 4.12 7.16 -42.21
C GLU A 81 5.28 8.14 -42.01
N ARG A 82 6.34 7.70 -41.32
CA ARG A 82 7.56 8.51 -41.16
C ARG A 82 8.16 8.90 -42.51
N ARG A 83 8.34 7.95 -43.42
CA ARG A 83 8.85 8.21 -44.77
C ARG A 83 7.96 9.18 -45.57
N LYS A 84 6.64 9.11 -45.41
CA LYS A 84 5.70 10.05 -46.05
C LYS A 84 5.83 11.46 -45.48
N ILE A 85 5.96 11.58 -44.15
CA ILE A 85 6.19 12.87 -43.48
C ILE A 85 7.53 13.47 -43.91
N ASP A 86 8.59 12.65 -43.95
CA ASP A 86 9.92 13.08 -44.37
C ASP A 86 9.91 13.55 -45.83
N ALA A 87 9.31 12.79 -46.75
CA ALA A 87 9.18 13.15 -48.16
C ALA A 87 8.37 14.44 -48.40
N PHE A 88 7.35 14.69 -47.57
CA PHE A 88 6.57 15.93 -47.63
C PHE A 88 7.35 17.15 -47.10
N ARG A 89 8.24 16.95 -46.12
CA ARG A 89 9.07 18.03 -45.53
C ARG A 89 10.33 18.36 -46.34
N SER A 90 10.78 17.47 -47.22
CA SER A 90 11.96 17.66 -48.07
C SER A 90 11.63 18.17 -49.48
N GLY A 91 10.44 18.76 -49.67
CA GLY A 91 9.93 19.25 -50.96
C GLY A 91 9.86 20.77 -51.10
N ASP A 92 10.79 21.51 -50.48
CA ASP A 92 11.15 22.91 -50.79
C ASP A 92 12.65 23.00 -51.06
#